data_AF-A0A0P0YZ11-F1
#
_entry.id   AF-A0A0P0YZ11-F1
#
_cell.length_a   1.000
_cell.length_b   1.000
_cell.length_c   1.000
_cell.angle_alpha   90.00
_cell.angle_beta   90.00
_cell.angle_gamma   90.00
#
_symmetry.space_group_name_H-M   'P 1'
#
loop_
_entity.id
_entity.type
_entity.pdbx_description
1 polymer ?
#
loop_
_entity_poly.entity_id
_entity_poly.type
_entity_poly.pdbx_seq_one_letter_code
_entity_poly.pdbx_strand_id
1 'polypeptide(L)'
;MMNADSQKPSRSTRQKSARTDDETHSAKRASRNERQAAYQREYRATLAEARIPSRDDVAAVAFHWFITLCLEKNDHEGLRKIRWEVVRRLVELGFDREGTELRFDDLVKRYKNGWAFQRKPHLGRDRHEEDAD
;
A
#
# COMPACT_ATOMS: atom_id res chain seq x y z
N MET A 1 5.16 -32.14 62.92
CA MET A 1 4.45 -31.56 61.76
C MET A 1 4.27 -30.08 62.03
N MET A 2 5.03 -29.19 61.38
CA MET A 2 4.85 -27.74 61.48
C MET A 2 4.77 -27.15 60.06
N ASN A 3 3.79 -26.26 59.89
CA ASN A 3 3.19 -25.85 58.62
C ASN A 3 4.15 -25.05 57.72
N ALA A 4 4.19 -25.43 56.44
CA ALA A 4 4.71 -24.59 55.37
C ALA A 4 3.65 -23.52 55.04
N ASP A 5 3.83 -22.31 55.55
CA ASP A 5 3.08 -21.13 55.12
C ASP A 5 3.46 -20.79 53.66
N SER A 6 2.79 -21.45 52.71
CA SER A 6 2.77 -21.03 51.31
C SER A 6 1.87 -19.80 51.19
N GLN A 7 2.46 -18.62 51.38
CA GLN A 7 1.88 -17.35 50.95
C GLN A 7 1.64 -17.41 49.43
N LYS A 8 0.40 -17.71 49.03
CA LYS A 8 -0.03 -17.54 47.64
C LYS A 8 0.03 -16.05 47.30
N PRO A 9 0.61 -15.67 46.14
CA PRO A 9 0.76 -14.26 45.79
C PRO A 9 -0.62 -13.58 45.69
N SER A 10 -0.72 -12.41 46.35
CA SER A 10 -1.89 -11.54 46.33
C SER A 10 -2.34 -11.21 44.90
N ARG A 11 -3.67 -11.14 44.69
CA ARG A 11 -4.34 -10.88 43.41
C ARG A 11 -3.81 -9.62 42.69
N SER A 12 -3.29 -8.66 43.46
CA SER A 12 -2.65 -7.41 42.99
C SER A 12 -1.32 -7.67 42.24
N THR A 13 -0.51 -8.63 42.70
CA THR A 13 0.79 -8.95 42.08
C THR A 13 0.62 -9.63 40.72
N ARG A 14 -0.44 -10.44 40.56
CA ARG A 14 -0.77 -11.13 39.30
C ARG A 14 -1.33 -10.18 38.23
N GLN A 15 -2.07 -9.14 38.63
CA GLN A 15 -2.52 -8.10 37.70
C GLN A 15 -1.39 -7.16 37.27
N LYS A 16 -0.41 -6.90 38.14
CA LYS A 16 0.78 -6.12 37.77
C LYS A 16 1.67 -6.85 36.76
N SER A 17 1.93 -8.14 36.93
CA SER A 17 2.80 -8.88 35.98
C SER A 17 2.17 -8.99 34.57
N ALA A 18 0.86 -9.23 34.50
CA ALA A 18 0.17 -9.30 33.21
C ALA A 18 0.18 -7.97 32.43
N ARG A 19 0.13 -6.82 33.13
CA ARG A 19 0.25 -5.49 32.48
C ARG A 19 1.66 -5.23 31.97
N THR A 20 2.68 -5.60 32.73
CA THR A 20 4.09 -5.38 32.31
C THR A 20 4.48 -6.27 31.13
N ASP A 21 3.91 -7.47 31.02
CA ASP A 21 4.16 -8.39 29.91
C ASP A 21 3.50 -7.92 28.60
N ASP A 22 2.30 -7.34 28.68
CA ASP A 22 1.59 -6.76 27.53
C ASP A 22 2.24 -5.46 27.04
N GLU A 23 2.65 -4.60 27.97
CA GLU A 23 3.41 -3.37 27.67
C GLU A 23 4.76 -3.67 27.00
N THR A 24 5.49 -4.70 27.48
CA THR A 24 6.75 -5.10 26.86
C THR A 24 6.56 -5.77 25.49
N HIS A 25 5.48 -6.52 25.27
CA HIS A 25 5.15 -7.05 23.95
C HIS A 25 4.74 -5.96 22.96
N SER A 26 3.93 -5.00 23.39
CA SER A 26 3.54 -3.83 22.61
C SER A 26 4.76 -2.97 22.23
N ALA A 27 5.65 -2.69 23.18
CA ALA A 27 6.88 -1.94 22.94
C ALA A 27 7.83 -2.66 21.96
N LYS A 28 7.98 -3.99 22.07
CA LYS A 28 8.78 -4.79 21.13
C LYS A 28 8.19 -4.80 19.72
N ARG A 29 6.85 -4.85 19.59
CA ARG A 29 6.15 -4.75 18.30
C ARG A 29 6.33 -3.36 17.67
N ALA A 30 6.19 -2.29 18.47
CA ALA A 30 6.42 -0.93 18.03
C ALA A 30 7.84 -0.73 17.49
N SER A 31 8.87 -1.15 18.25
CA SER A 31 10.27 -1.09 17.83
C SER A 31 10.56 -1.88 16.54
N ARG A 32 9.91 -3.05 16.35
CA ARG A 32 10.03 -3.83 15.11
C ARG A 32 9.38 -3.10 13.93
N ASN A 33 8.21 -2.50 14.11
CA ASN A 33 7.51 -1.74 13.08
C ASN A 33 8.31 -0.50 12.66
N GLU A 34 8.91 0.22 13.62
CA GLU A 34 9.76 1.37 13.33
C GLU A 34 10.98 1.00 12.50
N ARG A 35 11.66 -0.10 12.84
CA ARG A 35 12.79 -0.62 12.06
C ARG A 35 12.39 -1.04 10.65
N GLN A 36 11.25 -1.73 10.51
CA GLN A 36 10.72 -2.10 9.20
C GLN A 36 10.35 -0.88 8.37
N ALA A 37 9.73 0.13 8.98
CA ALA A 37 9.39 1.37 8.31
C ALA A 37 10.64 2.13 7.87
N ALA A 38 11.66 2.22 8.72
CA ALA A 38 12.95 2.82 8.38
C ALA A 38 13.62 2.10 7.20
N TYR A 39 13.72 0.77 7.28
CA TYR A 39 14.28 -0.05 6.20
C TYR A 39 13.53 0.13 4.87
N GLN A 40 12.19 0.13 4.90
CA GLN A 40 11.38 0.35 3.70
C GLN A 40 11.50 1.77 3.15
N ARG A 41 11.79 2.77 3.99
CA ARG A 41 12.04 4.14 3.53
C ARG A 41 13.40 4.23 2.84
N GLU A 42 14.44 3.68 3.44
CA GLU A 42 15.78 3.62 2.86
C GLU A 42 15.77 2.84 1.54
N TYR A 43 15.13 1.67 1.51
CA TYR A 43 14.98 0.88 0.29
C TYR A 43 14.23 1.64 -0.81
N ARG A 44 13.18 2.40 -0.46
CA ARG A 44 12.48 3.24 -1.44
C ARG A 44 13.35 4.41 -1.92
N ALA A 45 14.19 4.97 -1.05
CA ALA A 45 15.12 6.03 -1.42
C ALA A 45 16.20 5.53 -2.39
N THR A 46 16.77 4.34 -2.15
CA THR A 46 17.76 3.75 -3.08
C THR A 46 17.16 3.42 -4.44
N LEU A 47 15.94 2.90 -4.48
CA LEU A 47 15.21 2.69 -5.74
C LEU A 47 14.91 4.00 -6.46
N ALA A 48 14.56 5.06 -5.73
CA ALA A 48 14.31 6.38 -6.31
C ALA A 48 15.58 7.00 -6.92
N GLU A 49 16.71 6.88 -6.22
CA GLU A 49 18.04 7.29 -6.72
C GLU A 49 18.42 6.52 -7.99
N ALA A 50 18.20 5.20 -7.99
CA ALA A 50 18.40 4.35 -9.15
C ALA A 50 17.33 4.52 -10.25
N ARG A 51 16.33 5.39 -10.04
CA ARG A 51 15.21 5.66 -10.96
C ARG A 51 14.40 4.41 -11.34
N ILE A 52 14.36 3.42 -10.45
CA ILE A 52 13.62 2.17 -10.66
C ILE A 52 12.15 2.42 -10.30
N PRO A 53 11.18 2.13 -11.19
CA PRO A 53 9.77 2.31 -10.89
C PRO A 53 9.31 1.33 -9.82
N SER A 54 8.45 1.79 -8.91
CA SER A 54 7.78 0.89 -7.98
C SER A 54 6.72 0.05 -8.69
N ARG A 55 6.27 -1.03 -8.04
CA ARG A 55 5.11 -1.82 -8.50
C ARG A 55 3.90 -0.93 -8.79
N ASP A 56 3.63 0.02 -7.91
CA ASP A 56 2.46 0.90 -8.02
C ASP A 56 2.63 1.90 -9.17
N ASP A 57 3.86 2.32 -9.49
CA ASP A 57 4.14 3.14 -10.68
C ASP A 57 3.84 2.38 -11.97
N VAL A 58 4.29 1.13 -12.07
CA VAL A 58 4.01 0.25 -13.23
C VAL A 58 2.51 0.00 -13.34
N ALA A 59 1.85 -0.34 -12.23
CA ALA A 59 0.41 -0.58 -12.21
C ALA A 59 -0.37 0.66 -12.64
N ALA A 60 0.02 1.84 -12.18
CA ALA A 60 -0.63 3.09 -12.55
C ALA A 60 -0.50 3.38 -14.05
N VAL A 61 0.71 3.30 -14.61
CA VAL A 61 0.95 3.52 -16.05
C VAL A 61 0.19 2.50 -16.90
N ALA A 62 0.28 1.22 -16.55
CA ALA A 62 -0.42 0.16 -17.27
C ALA A 62 -1.94 0.37 -17.23
N PHE A 63 -2.48 0.71 -16.07
CA PHE A 63 -3.92 0.95 -15.91
C PHE A 63 -4.39 2.16 -16.72
N HIS A 64 -3.67 3.28 -16.66
CA HIS A 64 -3.98 4.45 -17.50
C HIS A 64 -3.97 4.08 -18.98
N TRP A 65 -2.93 3.41 -19.46
CA TRP A 65 -2.82 3.00 -20.86
C TRP A 65 -3.98 2.08 -21.29
N PHE A 66 -4.33 1.08 -20.48
CA PHE A 66 -5.45 0.17 -20.79
C PHE A 66 -6.79 0.90 -20.91
N ILE A 67 -7.10 1.78 -19.96
CA ILE A 67 -8.36 2.53 -19.99
C ILE A 67 -8.40 3.46 -21.20
N THR A 68 -7.32 4.20 -21.46
CA THR A 68 -7.23 5.10 -22.61
C THR A 68 -7.37 4.33 -23.93
N LEU A 69 -6.71 3.18 -24.07
CA LEU A 69 -6.83 2.33 -25.25
C LEU A 69 -8.27 1.84 -25.49
N CYS A 70 -8.98 1.41 -24.44
CA CYS A 70 -10.39 1.03 -24.55
C CYS A 70 -11.27 2.21 -24.95
N LEU A 71 -11.02 3.40 -24.39
CA LEU A 71 -11.77 4.62 -24.73
C LEU A 71 -11.54 5.04 -26.19
N GLU A 72 -10.29 5.07 -26.65
CA GLU A 72 -9.91 5.43 -28.02
C GLU A 72 -10.53 4.48 -29.06
N LYS A 73 -10.62 3.18 -28.73
CA LYS A 73 -11.22 2.17 -29.60
C LYS A 73 -12.74 2.06 -29.48
N ASN A 74 -13.38 2.87 -28.64
CA ASN A 74 -14.79 2.71 -28.24
C ASN A 74 -15.13 1.27 -27.79
N ASP A 75 -14.17 0.58 -27.18
CA ASP A 75 -14.33 -0.80 -26.70
C ASP A 75 -14.99 -0.81 -25.31
N HIS A 76 -16.30 -0.58 -25.32
CA HIS A 76 -17.11 -0.59 -24.10
C HIS A 76 -17.13 -1.96 -23.41
N GLU A 77 -17.02 -3.05 -24.17
CA GLU A 77 -17.04 -4.41 -23.62
C GLU A 77 -15.74 -4.76 -22.91
N GLY A 78 -14.59 -4.40 -23.50
CA GLY A 78 -13.29 -4.53 -22.86
C GLY A 78 -13.22 -3.74 -21.56
N LEU A 79 -13.70 -2.50 -21.57
CA LEU A 79 -13.76 -1.66 -20.37
C LEU A 79 -14.65 -2.27 -19.28
N ARG A 80 -15.81 -2.84 -19.65
CA ARG A 80 -16.73 -3.53 -18.73
C ARG A 80 -16.09 -4.76 -18.09
N LYS A 81 -15.40 -5.59 -18.88
CA LYS A 81 -14.71 -6.80 -18.41
C LYS A 81 -13.58 -6.46 -17.43
N ILE A 82 -12.77 -5.46 -17.76
CA ILE A 82 -11.70 -4.99 -16.87
C ILE A 82 -12.28 -4.46 -15.57
N ARG A 83 -13.34 -3.63 -15.62
CA ARG A 83 -14.04 -3.15 -14.43
C ARG A 83 -14.48 -4.33 -13.55
N TRP A 84 -15.17 -5.30 -14.13
CA TRP A 84 -15.66 -6.47 -13.39
C TRP A 84 -14.52 -7.25 -12.71
N GLU A 85 -13.43 -7.53 -13.43
CA GLU A 85 -12.34 -8.33 -12.91
C GLU A 85 -11.54 -7.59 -11.82
N VAL A 86 -11.29 -6.29 -11.98
CA VAL A 86 -10.62 -5.47 -10.96
C VAL A 86 -11.46 -5.38 -9.70
N VAL A 87 -12.76 -5.10 -9.83
CA VAL A 87 -13.69 -5.03 -8.69
C VAL A 87 -13.76 -6.39 -7.98
N ARG A 88 -13.89 -7.49 -8.73
CA ARG A 88 -13.94 -8.85 -8.15
C ARG A 88 -12.69 -9.15 -7.33
N ARG A 89 -11.49 -8.92 -7.87
CA ARG A 89 -10.23 -9.18 -7.17
C ARG A 89 -10.03 -8.32 -5.94
N LEU A 90 -10.43 -7.05 -5.98
CA LEU A 90 -10.34 -6.17 -4.81
C LEU A 90 -11.31 -6.61 -3.71
N VAL A 91 -12.53 -7.02 -4.07
CA VAL A 91 -13.49 -7.59 -3.10
C VAL A 91 -12.94 -8.88 -2.48
N GLU A 92 -12.26 -9.74 -3.25
CA GLU A 92 -11.59 -10.94 -2.74
C GLU A 92 -10.46 -10.64 -1.74
N LEU A 93 -9.82 -9.47 -1.86
CA LEU A 93 -8.84 -8.97 -0.89
C LEU A 93 -9.50 -8.35 0.35
N GLY A 94 -10.84 -8.33 0.43
CA GLY A 94 -11.60 -7.82 1.56
C GLY A 94 -11.98 -6.33 1.45
N PHE A 95 -11.82 -5.70 0.28
CA PHE A 95 -12.29 -4.34 0.07
C PHE A 95 -13.81 -4.29 -0.14
N ASP A 96 -14.45 -3.18 0.26
CA ASP A 96 -15.86 -2.94 0.02
C ASP A 96 -16.17 -2.85 -1.48
N ARG A 97 -17.25 -3.49 -1.92
CA ARG A 97 -17.63 -3.56 -3.34
C ARG A 97 -18.02 -2.20 -3.88
N GLU A 98 -18.93 -1.50 -3.20
CA GLU A 98 -19.48 -0.24 -3.68
C GLU A 98 -18.39 0.83 -3.75
N GLY A 99 -17.56 0.94 -2.70
CA GLY A 99 -16.40 1.81 -2.67
C GLY A 99 -15.39 1.50 -3.77
N THR A 100 -15.18 0.21 -4.08
CA THR A 100 -14.29 -0.20 -5.17
C THR A 100 -14.84 0.20 -6.54
N GLU A 101 -16.14 -0.04 -6.77
CA GLU A 101 -16.83 0.33 -8.00
C GLU A 101 -16.79 1.84 -8.26
N LEU A 102 -17.14 2.63 -7.24
CA LEU A 102 -17.10 4.09 -7.30
C LEU A 102 -15.68 4.61 -7.58
N ARG A 103 -14.66 4.02 -6.94
CA ARG A 103 -13.27 4.41 -7.16
C ARG A 103 -12.82 4.11 -8.60
N PHE A 104 -13.19 2.94 -9.13
CA PHE A 104 -12.88 2.59 -10.52
C PHE A 104 -13.52 3.58 -11.48
N ASP A 105 -14.80 3.87 -11.31
CA ASP A 105 -15.55 4.76 -12.20
C ASP A 105 -15.03 6.21 -12.13
N ASP A 106 -14.61 6.68 -10.95
CA ASP A 106 -13.93 7.99 -10.80
C ASP A 106 -12.60 8.04 -11.56
N LEU A 107 -11.78 6.99 -11.49
CA LEU A 107 -10.53 6.92 -12.24
C LEU A 107 -10.76 6.98 -13.76
N VAL A 108 -11.73 6.23 -14.27
CA VAL A 108 -12.10 6.26 -15.70
C VAL A 108 -12.53 7.67 -16.12
N LYS A 109 -13.35 8.36 -15.31
CA LYS A 109 -13.76 9.75 -15.58
C LYS A 109 -12.57 10.71 -15.64
N ARG A 110 -11.62 10.59 -14.71
CA ARG A 110 -10.40 11.42 -14.70
C ARG A 110 -9.58 11.21 -15.97
N TYR A 111 -9.38 9.96 -16.37
CA TYR A 111 -8.63 9.65 -17.59
C TYR A 111 -9.33 10.15 -18.86
N LYS A 112 -10.66 9.99 -18.94
CA LYS A 112 -11.45 10.58 -20.03
C LYS A 112 -11.29 12.10 -20.13
N ASN A 113 -11.09 12.77 -18.99
CA ASN A 113 -10.90 14.21 -18.93
C ASN A 113 -9.43 14.65 -19.12
N GLY A 114 -8.55 13.76 -19.58
CA GLY A 114 -7.15 14.09 -19.89
C GLY A 114 -6.24 14.18 -18.66
N TRP A 115 -6.63 13.59 -17.52
CA TRP A 115 -5.76 13.55 -16.34
C TRP A 115 -4.48 12.77 -16.63
N ALA A 116 -3.33 13.38 -16.36
CA ALA A 116 -2.01 12.78 -16.51
C ALA A 116 -1.29 12.66 -15.16
N PHE A 117 -0.36 11.71 -15.05
CA PHE A 117 0.46 11.52 -13.86
C PHE A 117 1.26 12.78 -13.53
N GLN A 118 1.21 13.20 -12.26
CA GLN A 118 2.08 14.26 -11.75
C GLN A 118 3.54 13.77 -11.84
N ARG A 119 4.40 14.57 -12.48
CA ARG A 119 5.82 14.26 -12.57
C ARG A 119 6.42 14.22 -11.15
N LYS A 120 7.13 13.14 -10.83
CA LYS A 120 7.88 13.07 -9.56
C LYS A 120 9.04 14.07 -9.61
N PRO A 121 9.18 15.01 -8.65
CA PRO A 121 10.20 16.05 -8.70
C PRO A 121 11.64 15.52 -8.83
N HIS A 122 11.95 14.39 -8.20
CA HIS A 122 13.28 13.75 -8.28
C HIS A 122 13.60 13.11 -9.63
N LEU A 123 12.63 13.05 -10.55
CA LEU A 123 12.85 12.59 -11.93
C LEU A 123 13.14 13.76 -12.90
N GLY A 124 13.25 15.01 -12.39
CA GLY A 124 13.25 16.24 -13.17
C GLY A 124 14.48 17.15 -13.03
N ARG A 125 15.57 16.77 -13.69
CA ARG A 125 16.57 17.53 -14.46
C ARG A 125 17.47 16.45 -15.09
N ASP A 126 18.05 16.68 -16.27
CA ASP A 126 18.80 15.70 -17.08
C ASP A 126 17.97 14.93 -18.12
N ARG A 127 17.24 15.66 -18.96
CA ARG A 127 17.13 15.27 -20.37
C ARG A 127 17.56 16.46 -21.23
N HIS A 128 18.83 16.48 -21.61
CA HIS A 128 19.31 17.17 -22.80
C HIS A 128 20.13 16.18 -23.62
N GLU A 129 19.70 16.01 -24.87
CA GLU A 129 20.48 15.71 -26.09
C GLU A 129 21.36 14.45 -26.16
N GLU A 130 20.79 13.42 -26.78
CA GLU A 130 21.40 12.36 -27.61
C GLU A 130 20.23 11.37 -27.76
N ASP A 131 19.40 11.46 -28.80
CA ASP A 131 19.63 10.77 -30.06
C ASP A 131 18.79 11.44 -31.17
N ALA A 132 19.48 12.14 -32.07
CA ALA A 132 18.97 12.45 -33.40
C ALA A 132 20.14 12.27 -34.36
N ASP A 133 20.23 11.08 -34.96
CA ASP A 133 20.96 10.81 -36.19
C ASP A 133 20.16 9.78 -37.02
#